data_AF-A0A7Y7IWP0-F1
#
_entry.id   AF-A0A7Y7IWP0-F1
#
_cell.length_a   1.000
_cell.length_b   1.000
_cell.length_c   1.000
_cell.angle_alpha   90.00
_cell.angle_beta   90.00
_cell.angle_gamma   90.00
#
_symmetry.space_group_name_H-M   'P 1'
#
loop_
_entity.id
_entity.type
_entity.pdbx_description
1 polymer ?
#
loop_
_entity_poly.entity_id
_entity_poly.type
_entity_poly.pdbx_seq_one_letter_code
_entity_poly.pdbx_strand_id
1 'polypeptide(L)'
;MLSHVRPAAEIDALRGLSARLGADPRRTQGAGGNISIKEDGTLWIKASGTWLAHALDRPILVPIALAPLLEAYRQGRKEAETAVSFLIGGAGDVPPTGAPAALRPSIETAVHAVIPWRVVIHLHCVETIAHAVRTDAHDRLAARLDGLPGVQWTLVPYARPGVPLARAIVAARPFGERANVHVLANHG
;
A
#
# COMPACT_ATOMS: atom_id res chain seq x y z
N MET A 1 21.23 -21.54 -17.00
CA MET A 1 19.83 -21.89 -17.26
C MET A 1 18.97 -21.20 -16.18
N LEU A 2 18.61 -19.93 -16.41
CA LEU A 2 17.90 -19.09 -15.42
C LEU A 2 16.39 -19.24 -15.64
N SER A 3 15.69 -19.83 -14.66
CA SER A 3 14.25 -20.09 -14.71
C SER A 3 13.43 -18.78 -14.71
N HIS A 4 12.96 -18.39 -15.90
CA HIS A 4 12.12 -17.23 -16.18
C HIS A 4 10.63 -17.51 -15.93
N VAL A 5 10.23 -17.80 -14.69
CA VAL A 5 8.79 -17.98 -14.36
C VAL A 5 8.46 -17.34 -13.01
N ARG A 6 8.44 -16.00 -12.84
CA ARG A 6 8.17 -15.42 -11.49
C ARG A 6 7.30 -14.16 -11.33
N PRO A 7 7.04 -13.27 -12.31
CA PRO A 7 6.14 -12.14 -12.04
C PRO A 7 4.69 -12.56 -11.78
N ALA A 8 4.17 -13.49 -12.60
CA ALA A 8 2.78 -13.95 -12.48
C ALA A 8 2.52 -14.70 -11.17
N ALA A 9 3.42 -15.61 -10.77
CA ALA A 9 3.23 -16.46 -9.59
C ALA A 9 3.19 -15.65 -8.28
N GLU A 10 4.03 -14.63 -8.16
CA GLU A 10 4.09 -13.79 -6.95
C GLU A 10 2.94 -12.77 -6.90
N ILE A 11 2.50 -12.26 -8.07
CA ILE A 11 1.27 -11.47 -8.16
C ILE A 11 0.05 -12.32 -7.78
N ASP A 12 -0.03 -13.57 -8.21
CA ASP A 12 -1.11 -14.48 -7.81
C ASP A 12 -1.06 -14.82 -6.31
N ALA A 13 0.13 -15.02 -5.75
CA ALA A 13 0.30 -15.16 -4.30
C ALA A 13 -0.18 -13.91 -3.55
N LEU A 14 0.11 -12.71 -4.06
CA LEU A 14 -0.38 -11.45 -3.52
C LEU A 14 -1.91 -11.36 -3.59
N ARG A 15 -2.52 -11.80 -4.70
CA ARG A 15 -3.99 -11.85 -4.85
C ARG A 15 -4.62 -12.81 -3.85
N GLY A 16 -4.02 -13.99 -3.65
CA GLY A 16 -4.47 -14.95 -2.64
C GLY A 16 -4.37 -14.37 -1.22
N LEU A 17 -3.28 -13.66 -0.89
CA LEU A 17 -3.15 -12.95 0.39
C LEU A 17 -4.19 -11.84 0.53
N SER A 18 -4.43 -11.07 -0.53
CA SER A 18 -5.41 -9.99 -0.57
C SER A 18 -6.81 -10.50 -0.26
N ALA A 19 -7.24 -11.59 -0.92
CA ALA A 19 -8.56 -12.18 -0.67
C ALA A 19 -8.72 -12.67 0.77
N ARG A 20 -7.69 -13.35 1.33
CA ARG A 20 -7.72 -13.80 2.73
C ARG A 20 -7.81 -12.65 3.73
N LEU A 21 -7.01 -11.60 3.53
CA LEU A 21 -7.05 -10.41 4.41
C LEU A 21 -8.35 -9.64 4.25
N GLY A 22 -8.86 -9.53 3.02
CA GLY A 22 -10.10 -8.85 2.68
C GLY A 22 -11.36 -9.52 3.17
N ALA A 23 -11.32 -10.83 3.40
CA ALA A 23 -12.45 -11.59 3.94
C ALA A 23 -12.63 -11.42 5.46
N ASP A 24 -11.64 -10.89 6.18
CA ASP A 24 -11.73 -10.65 7.63
C ASP A 24 -12.09 -9.16 7.88
N PRO A 25 -13.35 -8.86 8.29
CA PRO A 25 -13.77 -7.49 8.52
C PRO A 25 -13.05 -6.80 9.69
N ARG A 26 -12.30 -7.53 10.52
CA ARG A 26 -11.45 -6.92 11.56
C ARG A 26 -10.15 -6.37 11.00
N ARG A 27 -9.74 -6.79 9.80
CA ARG A 27 -8.50 -6.36 9.13
C ARG A 27 -8.74 -5.23 8.14
N THR A 28 -9.84 -5.29 7.41
CA THR A 28 -10.23 -4.23 6.47
C THR A 28 -11.74 -4.17 6.34
N GLN A 29 -12.29 -2.97 6.15
CA GLN A 29 -13.73 -2.75 6.00
C GLN A 29 -14.02 -2.12 4.63
N GLY A 30 -14.88 -2.78 3.85
CA GLY A 30 -15.26 -2.32 2.51
C GLY A 30 -14.05 -2.14 1.57
N ALA A 31 -13.90 -0.95 1.02
CA ALA A 31 -12.78 -0.59 0.13
C ALA A 31 -11.54 -0.08 0.88
N GLY A 32 -11.51 -0.14 2.21
CA GLY A 32 -10.34 0.20 3.03
C GLY A 32 -9.14 -0.72 2.78
N GLY A 33 -7.97 -0.29 3.25
CA GLY A 33 -6.71 -1.02 3.08
C GLY A 33 -6.23 -1.16 1.62
N ASN A 34 -4.92 -1.33 1.48
CA ASN A 34 -4.23 -1.35 0.20
C ASN A 34 -3.09 -2.36 0.23
N ILE A 35 -2.77 -2.93 -0.92
CA ILE A 35 -1.65 -3.86 -1.04
C ILE A 35 -0.91 -3.64 -2.35
N SER A 36 0.39 -3.86 -2.33
CA SER A 36 1.20 -3.77 -3.52
C SER A 36 2.39 -4.71 -3.53
N ILE A 37 2.89 -4.98 -4.74
CA ILE A 37 4.19 -5.58 -4.99
C ILE A 37 4.98 -4.73 -5.99
N LYS A 38 6.27 -4.55 -5.73
CA LYS A 38 7.24 -3.92 -6.62
C LYS A 38 7.98 -5.02 -7.38
N GLU A 39 7.91 -5.01 -8.71
CA GLU A 39 8.56 -6.00 -9.57
C GLU A 39 8.99 -5.32 -10.87
N ASP A 40 10.24 -5.52 -11.30
CA ASP A 40 10.76 -5.03 -12.59
C ASP A 40 10.46 -3.55 -12.87
N GLY A 41 10.63 -2.68 -11.87
CA GLY A 41 10.36 -1.24 -11.99
C GLY A 41 8.88 -0.86 -12.01
N THR A 42 7.98 -1.82 -11.85
CA THR A 42 6.53 -1.64 -11.75
C THR A 42 6.06 -1.79 -10.32
N LEU A 43 5.21 -0.87 -9.86
CA LEU A 43 4.43 -1.01 -8.64
C LEU A 43 3.03 -1.49 -9.01
N TRP A 44 2.73 -2.76 -8.74
CA TRP A 44 1.39 -3.31 -8.85
C TRP A 44 0.64 -2.98 -7.57
N ILE A 45 -0.35 -2.09 -7.64
CA ILE A 45 -1.04 -1.53 -6.48
C ILE A 45 -2.54 -1.73 -6.59
N LYS A 46 -3.21 -1.95 -5.46
CA LYS A 46 -4.68 -1.99 -5.39
C LYS A 46 -5.31 -0.74 -6.02
N ALA A 47 -6.25 -0.96 -6.93
CA ALA A 47 -7.06 0.07 -7.54
C ALA A 47 -8.03 0.70 -6.52
N SER A 48 -8.28 1.99 -6.66
CA SER A 48 -9.23 2.74 -5.84
C SER A 48 -10.65 2.18 -5.97
N GLY A 49 -11.40 2.15 -4.87
CA GLY A 49 -12.78 1.64 -4.81
C GLY A 49 -12.92 0.11 -4.85
N THR A 50 -11.85 -0.62 -5.15
CA THR A 50 -11.86 -2.10 -5.10
C THR A 50 -11.65 -2.63 -3.69
N TRP A 51 -12.19 -3.83 -3.43
CA TRP A 51 -12.07 -4.49 -2.13
C TRP A 51 -11.07 -5.63 -2.25
N LEU A 52 -10.21 -5.81 -1.24
CA LEU A 52 -9.22 -6.87 -1.20
C LEU A 52 -9.86 -8.27 -1.29
N ALA A 53 -11.06 -8.44 -0.73
CA ALA A 53 -11.81 -9.71 -0.76
C ALA A 53 -12.01 -10.25 -2.18
N HIS A 54 -12.18 -9.36 -3.16
CA HIS A 54 -12.48 -9.71 -4.55
C HIS A 54 -11.24 -10.00 -5.39
N ALA A 55 -10.04 -10.08 -4.78
CA ALA A 55 -8.78 -10.21 -5.51
C ALA A 55 -8.70 -11.47 -6.38
N LEU A 56 -9.40 -12.54 -5.99
CA LEU A 56 -9.46 -13.79 -6.76
C LEU A 56 -10.56 -13.77 -7.82
N ASP A 57 -11.63 -13.01 -7.61
CA ASP A 57 -12.81 -12.98 -8.49
C ASP A 57 -12.66 -12.01 -9.68
N ARG A 58 -11.89 -10.93 -9.48
CA ARG A 58 -11.70 -9.88 -10.49
C ARG A 58 -10.36 -9.17 -10.37
N PRO A 59 -9.89 -8.50 -11.44
CA PRO A 59 -8.72 -7.64 -11.35
C PRO A 59 -8.93 -6.51 -10.32
N ILE A 60 -7.98 -6.37 -9.41
CA ILE A 60 -7.97 -5.28 -8.42
C ILE A 60 -6.63 -4.53 -8.38
N LEU A 61 -5.64 -4.94 -9.18
CA LEU A 61 -4.31 -4.33 -9.22
C LEU A 61 -4.13 -3.57 -10.53
N VAL A 62 -3.45 -2.43 -10.46
CA VAL A 62 -3.02 -1.66 -11.63
C VAL A 62 -1.50 -1.47 -11.62
N PRO A 63 -0.85 -1.47 -12.80
CA PRO A 63 0.58 -1.28 -12.91
C PRO A 63 0.96 0.21 -12.93
N ILE A 64 1.91 0.60 -12.09
CA ILE A 64 2.42 1.97 -12.00
C ILE A 64 3.93 1.99 -12.26
N ALA A 65 4.39 2.89 -13.13
CA ALA A 65 5.81 3.13 -13.36
C ALA A 65 6.45 3.72 -12.09
N LEU A 66 7.23 2.91 -11.36
CA LEU A 66 7.68 3.25 -10.01
C LEU A 66 8.69 4.40 -10.00
N ALA A 67 9.72 4.34 -10.86
CA ALA A 67 10.77 5.36 -10.88
C ALA A 67 10.24 6.76 -11.26
N PRO A 68 9.40 6.93 -12.31
CA PRO A 68 8.77 8.21 -12.60
C PRO A 68 7.88 8.76 -11.47
N LEU A 69 7.11 7.90 -10.80
CA LEU A 69 6.29 8.31 -9.65
C LEU A 69 7.15 8.82 -8.50
N LEU A 70 8.21 8.07 -8.15
CA LEU A 70 9.13 8.47 -7.08
C LEU A 70 9.83 9.80 -7.40
N GLU A 71 10.18 10.02 -8.66
CA GLU A 71 10.78 11.29 -9.09
C GLU A 71 9.80 12.45 -8.96
N ALA A 72 8.56 12.28 -9.42
CA ALA A 72 7.51 13.27 -9.24
C ALA A 72 7.24 13.59 -7.76
N TYR A 73 7.20 12.57 -6.91
CA TYR A 73 7.04 12.71 -5.47
C TYR A 73 8.17 13.56 -4.86
N ARG A 74 9.44 13.27 -5.19
CA ARG A 74 10.61 14.01 -4.68
C ARG A 74 10.58 15.47 -5.11
N GLN A 75 10.20 15.72 -6.36
CA GLN A 75 10.08 17.07 -6.92
C GLN A 75 8.82 17.83 -6.44
N GLY A 76 7.94 17.20 -5.67
CA GLY A 76 6.70 17.84 -5.20
C GLY A 76 5.67 18.10 -6.31
N ARG A 77 5.73 17.32 -7.40
CA ARG A 77 4.83 17.43 -8.55
C ARG A 77 3.42 16.91 -8.21
N LYS A 78 2.37 17.64 -8.62
CA LYS A 78 0.96 17.34 -8.29
C LYS A 78 0.48 15.99 -8.83
N GLU A 79 1.08 15.53 -9.92
CA GLU A 79 0.77 14.26 -10.57
C GLU A 79 1.03 13.06 -9.64
N ALA A 80 1.92 13.20 -8.66
CA ALA A 80 2.18 12.17 -7.65
C ALA A 80 1.01 11.94 -6.68
N GLU A 81 0.06 12.89 -6.57
CA GLU A 81 -1.08 12.76 -5.63
C GLU A 81 -2.05 11.66 -6.04
N THR A 82 -2.30 11.50 -7.33
CA THR A 82 -3.23 10.48 -7.84
C THR A 82 -2.52 9.30 -8.48
N ALA A 83 -1.25 9.46 -8.85
CA ALA A 83 -0.45 8.50 -9.61
C ALA A 83 -1.02 8.09 -10.99
N VAL A 84 -2.12 8.70 -11.45
CA VAL A 84 -2.79 8.35 -12.72
C VAL A 84 -1.84 8.55 -13.92
N SER A 85 -1.03 9.61 -13.91
CA SER A 85 -0.05 9.92 -14.98
C SER A 85 1.08 8.89 -15.11
N PHE A 86 1.17 7.93 -14.19
CA PHE A 86 2.20 6.89 -14.17
C PHE A 86 1.63 5.48 -14.44
N LEU A 87 0.36 5.38 -14.83
CA LEU A 87 -0.24 4.11 -15.27
C LEU A 87 0.50 3.58 -16.51
N ILE A 88 0.97 2.33 -16.43
CA ILE A 88 1.53 1.62 -17.58
C ILE A 88 0.36 1.09 -18.42
N GLY A 89 0.35 1.38 -19.73
CA GLY A 89 -0.81 1.12 -20.61
C GLY A 89 -1.86 2.25 -20.61
N GLY A 90 -1.60 3.37 -19.92
CA GLY A 90 -2.51 4.52 -19.92
C GLY A 90 -3.87 4.27 -19.24
N ALA A 91 -4.64 5.35 -19.04
CA ALA A 91 -5.98 5.28 -18.47
C ALA A 91 -7.07 4.87 -19.51
N GLY A 92 -6.64 4.53 -20.75
CA GLY A 92 -7.48 4.32 -21.92
C GLY A 92 -7.37 2.93 -22.57
N ASP A 93 -6.47 2.05 -22.11
CA ASP A 93 -6.44 0.64 -22.52
C ASP A 93 -7.53 -0.13 -21.78
N VAL A 94 -8.77 0.20 -22.14
CA VAL A 94 -10.00 -0.51 -21.81
C VAL A 94 -9.95 -1.85 -22.56
N PRO A 95 -10.04 -3.02 -21.89
CA PRO A 95 -10.28 -4.27 -22.58
C PRO A 95 -11.54 -4.14 -23.44
N PRO A 96 -11.57 -4.63 -24.69
CA PRO A 96 -12.73 -4.52 -25.57
C PRO A 96 -13.87 -5.44 -25.15
N THR A 97 -14.26 -5.46 -23.87
CA THR A 97 -15.39 -6.23 -23.34
C THR A 97 -15.83 -5.65 -21.99
N GLY A 98 -16.71 -4.64 -22.01
CA GLY A 98 -17.65 -4.35 -20.90
C GLY A 98 -17.12 -4.16 -19.47
N ALA A 99 -15.83 -3.87 -19.27
CA ALA A 99 -15.28 -3.66 -17.93
C ALA A 99 -15.77 -2.31 -17.36
N PRO A 100 -16.01 -2.20 -16.04
CA PRO A 100 -16.29 -0.92 -15.40
C PRO A 100 -15.15 0.06 -15.68
N ALA A 101 -15.48 1.37 -15.72
CA ALA A 101 -14.55 2.46 -16.04
C ALA A 101 -13.10 2.21 -15.59
N ALA A 102 -12.13 2.45 -16.48
CA ALA A 102 -10.72 2.13 -16.30
C ALA A 102 -10.25 2.30 -14.83
N LEU A 103 -9.75 1.20 -14.24
CA LEU A 103 -9.34 1.16 -12.85
C LEU A 103 -8.31 2.25 -12.58
N ARG A 104 -8.61 3.09 -11.58
CA ARG A 104 -7.69 4.13 -11.13
C ARG A 104 -6.81 3.60 -10.00
N PRO A 105 -5.53 3.98 -9.91
CA PRO A 105 -4.69 3.64 -8.77
C PRO A 105 -5.25 4.24 -7.48
N SER A 106 -4.89 3.63 -6.35
CA SER A 106 -5.21 4.19 -5.03
C SER A 106 -4.62 5.58 -4.84
N ILE A 107 -5.32 6.45 -4.12
CA ILE A 107 -4.78 7.74 -3.66
C ILE A 107 -3.55 7.57 -2.76
N GLU A 108 -3.35 6.39 -2.19
CA GLU A 108 -2.22 6.06 -1.32
C GLU A 108 -1.06 5.39 -2.07
N THR A 109 -1.06 5.40 -3.40
CA THR A 109 0.02 4.81 -4.21
C THR A 109 1.40 5.38 -3.83
N ALA A 110 1.48 6.68 -3.51
CA ALA A 110 2.72 7.31 -3.04
C ALA A 110 3.25 6.69 -1.72
N VAL A 111 2.36 6.31 -0.80
CA VAL A 111 2.73 5.62 0.46
C VAL A 111 3.44 4.30 0.14
N HIS A 112 2.85 3.50 -0.74
CA HIS A 112 3.42 2.23 -1.17
C HIS A 112 4.74 2.40 -1.91
N ALA A 113 4.88 3.46 -2.71
CA ALA A 113 6.09 3.73 -3.48
C ALA A 113 7.30 4.07 -2.58
N VAL A 114 7.12 4.92 -1.57
CA VAL A 114 8.22 5.40 -0.71
C VAL A 114 8.72 4.35 0.29
N ILE A 115 7.92 3.32 0.58
CA ILE A 115 8.34 2.20 1.42
C ILE A 115 9.28 1.29 0.60
N PRO A 116 10.53 1.03 1.02
CA PRO A 116 11.53 0.33 0.22
C PRO A 116 11.34 -1.19 0.18
N TRP A 117 10.34 -1.72 0.91
CA TRP A 117 10.00 -3.14 0.89
C TRP A 117 9.31 -3.52 -0.41
N ARG A 118 9.61 -4.71 -0.90
CA ARG A 118 9.08 -5.25 -2.15
C ARG A 118 7.56 -5.41 -2.11
N VAL A 119 7.05 -5.98 -1.02
CA VAL A 119 5.61 -6.10 -0.73
C VAL A 119 5.24 -5.10 0.37
N VAL A 120 4.14 -4.40 0.18
CA VAL A 120 3.59 -3.46 1.17
C VAL A 120 2.12 -3.78 1.38
N ILE A 121 1.74 -3.96 2.64
CA ILE A 121 0.38 -4.25 3.06
C ILE A 121 -0.04 -3.13 4.00
N HIS A 122 -1.12 -2.45 3.65
CA HIS A 122 -1.77 -1.42 4.44
C HIS A 122 -3.16 -1.91 4.79
N LEU A 123 -3.49 -1.92 6.08
CA LEU A 123 -4.75 -2.44 6.60
C LEU A 123 -5.35 -1.41 7.55
N HIS A 124 -6.66 -1.53 7.77
CA HIS A 124 -7.41 -0.73 8.73
C HIS A 124 -7.89 -1.68 9.84
N CYS A 125 -6.92 -2.28 10.52
CA CYS A 125 -7.21 -3.25 11.57
C CYS A 125 -7.92 -2.56 12.74
N VAL A 126 -9.06 -3.10 13.17
CA VAL A 126 -9.87 -2.51 14.25
C VAL A 126 -9.05 -2.36 15.53
N GLU A 127 -8.29 -3.40 15.88
CA GLU A 127 -7.44 -3.43 17.07
C GLU A 127 -6.29 -2.42 16.97
N THR A 128 -5.68 -2.25 15.80
CA THR A 128 -4.62 -1.25 15.59
C THR A 128 -5.17 0.16 15.73
N ILE A 129 -6.31 0.44 15.08
CA ILE A 129 -6.96 1.75 15.14
C ILE A 129 -7.34 2.09 16.58
N ALA A 130 -7.91 1.14 17.32
CA ALA A 130 -8.27 1.34 18.74
C ALA A 130 -7.08 1.75 19.62
N HIS A 131 -5.86 1.34 19.27
CA HIS A 131 -4.64 1.81 19.91
C HIS A 131 -4.15 3.14 19.33
N ALA A 132 -4.16 3.30 18.00
CA ALA A 132 -3.60 4.44 17.28
C ALA A 132 -4.38 5.76 17.43
N VAL A 133 -5.63 5.71 17.90
CA VAL A 133 -6.46 6.92 18.16
C VAL A 133 -6.25 7.52 19.56
N ARG A 134 -5.47 6.84 20.42
CA ARG A 134 -5.33 7.23 21.83
C ARG A 134 -4.25 8.28 22.03
N THR A 135 -4.36 9.05 23.10
CA THR A 135 -3.31 9.99 23.53
C THR A 135 -2.07 9.27 24.08
N ASP A 136 -2.23 8.08 24.65
CA ASP A 136 -1.16 7.19 25.13
C ASP A 136 -0.79 6.10 24.09
N ALA A 137 -1.05 6.33 22.79
CA ALA A 137 -0.87 5.33 21.74
C ALA A 137 0.53 4.71 21.71
N HIS A 138 1.57 5.55 21.82
CA HIS A 138 2.96 5.09 21.79
C HIS A 138 3.23 4.03 22.87
N ASP A 139 2.90 4.31 24.12
CA ASP A 139 3.15 3.39 25.24
C ASP A 139 2.36 2.08 25.11
N ARG A 140 1.12 2.16 24.61
CA ARG A 140 0.27 0.98 24.39
C ARG A 140 0.81 0.08 23.30
N LEU A 141 1.35 0.67 22.24
CA LEU A 141 1.96 -0.03 21.11
C LEU A 141 3.33 -0.60 21.51
N ALA A 142 4.17 0.17 22.18
CA ALA A 142 5.47 -0.27 22.72
C ALA A 142 5.30 -1.52 23.59
N ALA A 143 4.36 -1.52 24.53
CA ALA A 143 4.06 -2.67 25.38
C ALA A 143 3.61 -3.94 24.64
N ARG A 144 3.28 -3.86 23.34
CA ARG A 144 2.84 -4.98 22.50
C ARG A 144 3.84 -5.37 21.43
N LEU A 145 4.57 -4.39 20.89
CA LEU A 145 5.42 -4.55 19.71
C LEU A 145 6.91 -4.62 20.06
N ASP A 146 7.33 -4.02 21.17
CA ASP A 146 8.73 -4.07 21.60
C ASP A 146 9.14 -5.50 21.95
N GLY A 147 10.33 -5.89 21.48
CA GLY A 147 10.87 -7.22 21.70
C GLY A 147 10.26 -8.32 20.84
N LEU A 148 9.24 -8.03 20.00
CA LEU A 148 8.73 -9.02 19.06
C LEU A 148 9.80 -9.35 18.00
N PRO A 149 10.16 -10.64 17.82
CA PRO A 149 11.18 -11.04 16.85
C PRO A 149 10.84 -10.59 15.44
N GLY A 150 11.77 -9.88 14.81
CA GLY A 150 11.62 -9.41 13.43
C GLY A 150 10.66 -8.23 13.25
N VAL A 151 10.17 -7.62 14.33
CA VAL A 151 9.33 -6.41 14.26
C VAL A 151 10.20 -5.18 14.54
N GLN A 152 10.26 -4.28 13.57
CA GLN A 152 10.84 -2.95 13.69
C GLN A 152 9.73 -1.95 13.38
N TRP A 153 9.15 -1.37 14.43
CA TRP A 153 7.95 -0.56 14.30
C TRP A 153 8.22 0.93 14.55
N THR A 154 7.37 1.78 13.98
CA THR A 154 7.36 3.22 14.25
C THR A 154 5.92 3.73 14.29
N LEU A 155 5.65 4.69 15.17
CA LEU A 155 4.39 5.44 15.20
C LEU A 155 4.52 6.68 14.31
N VAL A 156 3.69 6.74 13.27
CA VAL A 156 3.65 7.88 12.35
C VAL A 156 2.54 8.84 12.78
N PRO A 157 2.85 10.13 13.03
CA PRO A 157 1.82 11.12 13.33
C PRO A 157 0.77 11.20 12.23
N TYR A 158 -0.44 11.62 12.60
CA TYR A 158 -1.53 11.75 11.64
C TYR A 158 -1.15 12.73 10.52
N ALA A 159 -1.37 12.28 9.29
CA ALA A 159 -1.29 13.08 8.09
C ALA A 159 -2.37 12.62 7.10
N ARG A 160 -2.85 13.55 6.27
CA ARG A 160 -3.87 13.24 5.26
C ARG A 160 -3.42 12.08 4.36
N PRO A 161 -4.29 11.08 4.08
CA PRO A 161 -4.00 9.99 3.15
C PRO A 161 -3.45 10.49 1.80
N GLY A 162 -2.47 9.76 1.25
CA GLY A 162 -1.76 10.11 0.02
C GLY A 162 -0.36 10.70 0.26
N VAL A 163 0.05 11.67 -0.56
CA VAL A 163 1.40 12.26 -0.52
C VAL A 163 1.78 12.85 0.86
N PRO A 164 0.90 13.56 1.60
CA PRO A 164 1.25 14.05 2.93
C PRO A 164 1.63 12.92 3.90
N LEU A 165 0.85 11.83 3.90
CA LEU A 165 1.16 10.64 4.68
C LEU A 165 2.45 9.95 4.23
N ALA A 166 2.70 9.86 2.93
CA ALA A 166 3.96 9.32 2.40
C ALA A 166 5.18 10.11 2.93
N ARG A 167 5.06 11.45 3.01
CA ARG A 167 6.09 12.32 3.60
C ARG A 167 6.26 12.07 5.10
N ALA A 168 5.16 11.94 5.84
CA ALA A 168 5.20 11.63 7.27
C ALA A 168 5.88 10.27 7.54
N ILE A 169 5.59 9.25 6.73
CA ILE A 169 6.23 7.93 6.80
C ILE A 169 7.74 8.03 6.51
N VAL A 170 8.15 8.85 5.56
CA VAL A 170 9.58 9.06 5.27
C VAL A 170 10.26 9.80 6.43
N ALA A 171 9.62 10.83 6.98
CA ALA A 171 10.16 11.62 8.09
C ALA A 171 10.25 10.84 9.41
N ALA A 172 9.32 9.90 9.66
CA ALA A 172 9.28 9.08 10.86
C ALA A 172 10.28 7.90 10.85
N ARG A 173 11.07 7.74 9.78
CA ARG A 173 12.11 6.70 9.70
C ARG A 173 13.42 7.22 10.28
N PRO A 174 13.98 6.58 11.32
CA PRO A 174 15.34 6.84 11.75
C PRO A 174 16.34 6.52 10.62
N PHE A 175 17.43 7.29 10.57
CA PHE A 175 18.50 7.08 9.59
C PHE A 175 19.12 5.68 9.79
N GLY A 176 19.09 4.83 8.75
CA GLY A 176 19.70 3.49 8.79
C GLY A 176 18.75 2.35 9.17
N GLU A 177 17.54 2.63 9.66
CA GLU A 177 16.57 1.59 10.01
C GLU A 177 15.52 1.37 8.91
N ARG A 178 15.24 0.10 8.63
CA ARG A 178 14.16 -0.31 7.72
C ARG A 178 12.98 -0.81 8.53
N ALA A 179 12.31 0.10 9.27
CA ALA A 179 11.04 -0.22 9.89
C ALA A 179 10.15 -0.99 8.90
N ASN A 180 9.62 -2.12 9.35
CA ASN A 180 8.77 -3.02 8.57
C ASN A 180 7.32 -3.02 9.06
N VAL A 181 7.04 -2.30 10.16
CA VAL A 181 5.71 -1.99 10.65
C VAL A 181 5.59 -0.48 10.86
N HIS A 182 4.56 0.13 10.26
CA HIS A 182 4.24 1.54 10.45
C HIS A 182 2.83 1.60 11.03
N VAL A 183 2.69 2.08 12.27
CA VAL A 183 1.36 2.34 12.84
C VAL A 183 1.03 3.80 12.57
N LEU A 184 -0.10 4.05 11.93
CA LEU A 184 -0.50 5.37 11.47
C LEU A 184 -1.55 5.94 12.42
N ALA A 185 -1.20 6.99 13.17
CA ALA A 185 -2.11 7.60 14.14
C ALA A 185 -3.42 8.04 13.47
N ASN A 186 -4.57 7.71 14.09
CA ASN A 186 -5.92 7.95 13.56
C ASN A 186 -6.18 7.38 12.14
N HIS A 187 -5.47 6.33 11.73
CA HIS A 187 -5.61 5.79 10.39
C HIS A 187 -5.64 4.25 10.35
N GLY A 188 -4.54 3.57 10.68
CA GLY A 188 -4.41 2.12 10.46
C GLY A 188 -3.07 1.53 10.86
#